data_AF-A0A939TTP1-F1
#
_entry.id   AF-A0A939TTP1-F1
#
_cell.length_a   1.000
_cell.length_b   1.000
_cell.length_c   1.000
_cell.angle_alpha   90.00
_cell.angle_beta   90.00
_cell.angle_gamma   90.00
#
_symmetry.space_group_name_H-M   'P 1'
#
loop_
_entity.id
_entity.type
_entity.pdbx_description
1 polymer ?
#
loop_
_entity_poly.entity_id
_entity_poly.type
_entity_poly.pdbx_seq_one_letter_code
_entity_poly.pdbx_strand_id
1 'polypeptide(L)'
;MNLLERSPHADFSMDDIAKTAGVERRTVFRHFSNKDALLDELWVHINDQLEAQARPSSLEELASGPKTTFPAFDKHEGIIRASLHTPAGQAMRLRSVDARRAAFHDCLKDRIEGASAEDAAKIEALVHLLYSASAWETLKDYAGIDGQKAGEAASWAIETLINTARGETPIKEK
;
A
#
# COMPACT_ATOMS: atom_id res chain seq x y z
N MET A 1 -5.70 -16.83 -15.06
CA MET A 1 -6.50 -15.80 -14.35
C MET A 1 -6.28 -16.01 -12.87
N ASN A 2 -5.80 -15.00 -12.14
CA ASN A 2 -5.36 -15.11 -10.73
C ASN A 2 -6.58 -15.32 -9.80
N LEU A 3 -6.45 -16.21 -8.82
CA LEU A 3 -7.51 -16.55 -7.86
C LEU A 3 -7.92 -15.34 -7.00
N LEU A 4 -6.93 -14.50 -6.64
CA LEU A 4 -7.12 -13.27 -5.88
C LEU A 4 -7.93 -12.22 -6.65
N GLU A 5 -7.82 -12.20 -7.98
CA GLU A 5 -8.60 -11.29 -8.83
C GLU A 5 -10.09 -11.69 -8.89
N ARG A 6 -10.40 -12.98 -8.73
CA ARG A 6 -11.77 -13.49 -8.82
C ARG A 6 -12.53 -13.39 -7.52
N SER A 7 -11.85 -13.63 -6.40
CA SER A 7 -12.48 -13.66 -5.08
C SER A 7 -11.58 -12.98 -4.05
N PRO A 8 -11.50 -11.63 -4.07
CA PRO A 8 -10.57 -10.87 -3.22
C PRO A 8 -10.83 -11.01 -1.71
N HIS A 9 -12.00 -11.49 -1.31
CA HIS A 9 -12.37 -11.69 0.10
C HIS A 9 -12.41 -13.16 0.52
N ALA A 10 -12.09 -14.10 -0.37
CA ALA A 10 -12.17 -15.52 -0.07
C ALA A 10 -10.91 -16.02 0.65
N ASP A 11 -11.11 -16.88 1.66
CA ASP A 11 -10.03 -17.67 2.22
C ASP A 11 -9.79 -18.89 1.32
N PHE A 12 -8.58 -19.02 0.77
CA PHE A 12 -8.24 -20.10 -0.16
C PHE A 12 -7.43 -21.19 0.53
N SER A 13 -7.82 -22.44 0.34
CA SER A 13 -7.03 -23.58 0.81
C SER A 13 -5.90 -23.94 -0.18
N MET A 14 -4.92 -24.71 0.27
CA MET A 14 -3.90 -25.29 -0.63
C MET A 14 -4.53 -26.20 -1.71
N ASP A 15 -5.72 -26.77 -1.45
CA ASP A 15 -6.44 -27.56 -2.46
C ASP A 15 -7.07 -26.69 -3.53
N ASP A 16 -7.62 -25.52 -3.16
CA ASP A 16 -8.18 -24.56 -4.13
C ASP A 16 -7.09 -24.06 -5.08
N ILE A 17 -5.89 -23.84 -4.54
CA ILE A 17 -4.70 -23.45 -5.31
C ILE A 17 -4.29 -24.58 -6.25
N ALA A 18 -4.15 -25.81 -5.76
CA ALA A 18 -3.77 -26.97 -6.56
C ALA A 18 -4.76 -27.21 -7.73
N LYS A 19 -6.05 -27.16 -7.42
CA LYS A 19 -7.14 -27.30 -8.39
C LYS A 19 -7.09 -26.21 -9.46
N THR A 20 -6.87 -24.96 -9.06
CA THR A 20 -6.80 -23.83 -10.00
C THR A 20 -5.55 -23.88 -10.87
N ALA A 21 -4.43 -24.31 -10.30
CA ALA A 21 -3.17 -24.49 -11.02
C ALA A 21 -3.13 -25.76 -11.89
N GLY A 22 -4.14 -26.64 -11.80
CA GLY A 22 -4.20 -27.88 -12.56
C GLY A 22 -3.12 -28.90 -12.13
N VAL A 23 -2.67 -28.85 -10.88
CA VAL A 23 -1.62 -29.72 -10.33
C VAL A 23 -2.11 -30.51 -9.12
N GLU A 24 -1.43 -31.61 -8.80
CA GLU A 24 -1.68 -32.34 -7.55
C GLU A 24 -1.26 -31.54 -6.32
N ARG A 25 -1.97 -31.73 -5.20
CA ARG A 25 -1.64 -31.14 -3.89
C ARG A 25 -0.16 -31.35 -3.53
N ARG A 26 0.38 -32.56 -3.74
CA ARG A 26 1.80 -32.87 -3.42
C ARG A 26 2.78 -31.98 -4.19
N THR A 27 2.43 -31.57 -5.42
CA THR A 27 3.26 -30.70 -6.24
C THR A 27 3.32 -29.31 -5.62
N VAL A 28 2.20 -28.78 -5.14
CA VAL A 28 2.17 -27.49 -4.43
C VAL A 28 3.02 -27.56 -3.15
N PHE A 29 2.84 -28.59 -2.33
CA PHE A 29 3.62 -28.75 -1.09
C PHE A 29 5.12 -29.03 -1.31
N ARG A 30 5.51 -29.54 -2.48
CA ARG A 30 6.92 -29.69 -2.86
C ARG A 30 7.60 -28.34 -3.09
N HIS A 31 6.85 -27.35 -3.57
CA HIS A 31 7.35 -26.00 -3.83
C HIS A 31 7.17 -25.06 -2.65
N PHE A 32 6.13 -25.28 -1.84
CA PHE A 32 5.80 -24.41 -0.71
C PHE A 32 5.48 -25.26 0.53
N SER A 33 6.27 -25.07 1.60
CA SER A 33 6.17 -25.85 2.83
C SER A 33 4.81 -25.67 3.54
N ASN A 34 4.19 -24.50 3.39
CA ASN A 34 2.85 -24.19 3.88
C ASN A 34 2.22 -23.04 3.07
N LYS A 35 0.98 -22.69 3.41
CA LYS A 35 0.22 -21.62 2.76
C LYS A 35 0.89 -20.25 2.93
N ASP A 36 1.50 -19.98 4.07
CA ASP A 36 2.16 -18.70 4.33
C ASP A 36 3.40 -18.53 3.44
N ALA A 37 4.22 -19.57 3.28
CA ALA A 37 5.38 -19.55 2.38
C ALA A 37 4.97 -19.33 0.91
N LEU A 38 3.84 -19.91 0.48
CA LEU A 38 3.30 -19.66 -0.85
C LEU A 38 2.87 -18.21 -1.01
N LEU A 39 2.13 -17.68 -0.03
CA LEU A 39 1.61 -16.32 -0.09
C LEU A 39 2.75 -15.30 -0.01
N ASP A 40 3.78 -15.53 0.78
CA ASP A 40 4.97 -14.69 0.85
C ASP A 40 5.65 -14.56 -0.52
N GLU A 41 5.90 -15.68 -1.21
CA GLU A 41 6.48 -15.69 -2.56
C GLU A 41 5.55 -15.05 -3.61
N LEU A 42 4.25 -15.36 -3.55
CA LEU A 42 3.25 -14.75 -4.43
C LEU A 42 3.23 -13.23 -4.28
N TRP A 43 3.37 -12.74 -3.05
CA TRP A 43 3.38 -11.32 -2.77
C TRP A 43 4.68 -10.61 -3.15
N VAL A 44 5.83 -11.27 -3.04
CA VAL A 44 7.09 -10.75 -3.61
C VAL A 44 6.91 -10.55 -5.12
N HIS A 45 6.37 -11.56 -5.81
CA HIS A 45 6.10 -11.49 -7.24
C HIS A 45 5.10 -10.38 -7.60
N ILE A 46 4.01 -10.24 -6.84
CA ILE A 46 3.01 -9.18 -7.05
C ILE A 46 3.63 -7.79 -6.85
N ASN A 47 4.42 -7.60 -5.80
CA ASN A 47 5.04 -6.30 -5.52
C ASN A 47 6.07 -5.90 -6.58
N ASP A 48 6.80 -6.86 -7.12
CA ASP A 48 7.73 -6.66 -8.24
C ASP A 48 6.97 -6.25 -9.52
N GLN A 49 5.85 -6.91 -9.81
CA GLN A 49 5.00 -6.57 -10.96
C GLN A 49 4.27 -5.22 -10.84
N LEU A 50 3.91 -4.82 -9.62
CA LEU A 50 3.18 -3.58 -9.37
C LEU A 50 4.07 -2.35 -9.23
N GLU A 51 5.39 -2.53 -9.13
CA GLU A 51 6.33 -1.51 -8.62
C GLU A 51 5.88 -0.90 -7.27
N ALA A 52 4.93 -1.53 -6.56
CA ALA A 52 4.27 -1.02 -5.35
C ALA A 52 5.21 -0.95 -4.14
N GLN A 53 6.41 -1.54 -4.28
CA GLN A 53 7.51 -1.44 -3.33
C GLN A 53 8.52 -0.34 -3.64
N ALA A 54 8.23 0.58 -4.57
CA ALA A 54 9.03 1.78 -4.73
C ALA A 54 9.15 2.48 -3.35
N ARG A 55 10.32 2.34 -2.72
CA ARG A 55 10.68 3.10 -1.54
C ARG A 55 11.09 4.46 -2.08
N PRO A 56 10.32 5.52 -1.82
CA PRO A 56 10.73 6.83 -2.26
C PRO A 56 12.09 7.12 -1.64
N SER A 57 12.98 7.66 -2.45
CA SER A 57 14.33 8.08 -2.08
C SER A 57 14.44 9.60 -1.95
N SER A 58 13.37 10.31 -2.33
CA SER A 58 13.26 11.76 -2.24
C SER A 58 11.85 12.20 -1.84
N LEU A 59 11.76 13.44 -1.35
CA LEU A 59 10.49 14.09 -1.03
C LEU A 59 9.56 14.19 -2.26
N GLU A 60 10.13 14.41 -3.45
CA GLU A 60 9.38 14.50 -4.71
C GLU A 60 8.79 13.14 -5.09
N GLU A 61 9.57 12.07 -4.99
CA GLU A 61 9.07 10.70 -5.23
C GLU A 61 8.00 10.31 -4.21
N LEU A 62 8.16 10.69 -2.94
CA LEU A 62 7.17 10.45 -1.90
C LEU A 62 5.85 11.17 -2.22
N ALA A 63 5.93 12.44 -2.60
CA ALA A 63 4.78 13.28 -2.89
C ALA A 63 4.03 12.85 -4.16
N SER A 64 4.77 12.50 -5.22
CA SER A 64 4.19 12.11 -6.51
C SER A 64 3.83 10.62 -6.62
N GLY A 65 4.32 9.77 -5.71
CA GLY A 65 4.13 8.32 -5.75
C GLY A 65 2.68 7.82 -5.87
N PRO A 66 1.67 8.42 -5.23
CA PRO A 66 0.27 8.04 -5.44
C PRO A 66 -0.21 8.18 -6.89
N LYS A 67 0.28 9.17 -7.66
CA LYS A 67 -0.10 9.40 -9.07
C LYS A 67 0.25 8.21 -9.97
N THR A 68 1.27 7.42 -9.63
CA THR A 68 1.66 6.22 -10.39
C THR A 68 1.09 4.94 -9.75
N THR A 69 1.10 4.87 -8.43
CA THR A 69 0.73 3.66 -7.68
C THR A 69 -0.76 3.36 -7.73
N PHE A 70 -1.62 4.38 -7.59
CA PHE A 70 -3.07 4.16 -7.51
C PHE A 70 -3.67 3.70 -8.86
N PRO A 71 -3.23 4.21 -10.02
CA PRO A 71 -3.58 3.61 -11.31
C PRO A 71 -3.09 2.17 -11.48
N ALA A 72 -1.94 1.81 -10.90
CA ALA A 72 -1.47 0.43 -10.90
C ALA A 72 -2.39 -0.46 -10.04
N PHE A 73 -2.88 0.04 -8.91
CA PHE A 73 -3.85 -0.67 -8.08
C PHE A 73 -5.17 -0.93 -8.82
N ASP A 74 -5.66 0.01 -9.63
CA ASP A 74 -6.85 -0.22 -10.47
C ASP A 74 -6.68 -1.39 -11.44
N LYS A 75 -5.49 -1.56 -12.02
CA LYS A 75 -5.19 -2.67 -12.95
C LYS A 75 -5.17 -4.03 -12.25
N HIS A 76 -5.01 -4.04 -10.94
CA HIS A 76 -4.81 -5.23 -10.11
C HIS A 76 -5.70 -5.22 -8.86
N GLU A 77 -6.93 -4.72 -9.02
CA GLU A 77 -7.82 -4.39 -7.92
C GLU A 77 -8.10 -5.57 -7.00
N GLY A 78 -8.38 -6.77 -7.54
CA GLY A 78 -8.69 -7.92 -6.69
C GLY A 78 -7.48 -8.38 -5.90
N ILE A 79 -6.27 -8.29 -6.47
CA ILE A 79 -5.03 -8.53 -5.72
C ILE A 79 -4.85 -7.52 -4.58
N ILE A 80 -5.05 -6.22 -4.86
CA ILE A 80 -4.92 -5.19 -3.83
C ILE A 80 -5.97 -5.37 -2.72
N ARG A 81 -7.22 -5.66 -3.06
CA ARG A 81 -8.25 -5.93 -2.05
C ARG A 81 -7.96 -7.20 -1.25
N ALA A 82 -7.45 -8.25 -1.89
CA ALA A 82 -7.04 -9.45 -1.15
C ALA A 82 -5.91 -9.18 -0.17
N SER A 83 -4.98 -8.29 -0.53
CA SER A 83 -3.91 -7.87 0.39
C SER A 83 -4.41 -7.04 1.58
N LEU A 84 -5.57 -6.40 1.45
CA LEU A 84 -6.19 -5.56 2.49
C LEU A 84 -7.09 -6.37 3.42
N HIS A 85 -7.86 -7.32 2.86
CA HIS A 85 -8.99 -7.96 3.55
C HIS A 85 -8.77 -9.41 3.94
N THR A 86 -7.66 -10.03 3.54
CA THR A 86 -7.32 -11.40 3.98
C THR A 86 -6.29 -11.39 5.10
N PRO A 87 -6.33 -12.34 6.05
CA PRO A 87 -5.34 -12.42 7.13
C PRO A 87 -3.89 -12.49 6.64
N ALA A 88 -3.64 -13.26 5.57
CA ALA A 88 -2.30 -13.41 5.02
C ALA A 88 -1.83 -12.14 4.27
N GLY A 89 -2.73 -11.49 3.54
CA GLY A 89 -2.45 -10.19 2.94
C GLY A 89 -2.11 -9.12 3.98
N GLN A 90 -2.90 -9.07 5.06
CA GLN A 90 -2.67 -8.16 6.18
C GLN A 90 -1.32 -8.42 6.86
N ALA A 91 -1.03 -9.68 7.19
CA ALA A 91 0.25 -10.08 7.80
C ALA A 91 1.44 -9.66 6.94
N MET A 92 1.35 -9.84 5.61
CA MET A 92 2.38 -9.37 4.68
C MET A 92 2.55 -7.85 4.72
N ARG A 93 1.47 -7.07 4.62
CA ARG A 93 1.55 -5.61 4.68
C ARG A 93 2.24 -5.15 5.96
N LEU A 94 1.88 -5.75 7.11
CA LEU A 94 2.49 -5.45 8.40
C LEU A 94 3.99 -5.73 8.46
N ARG A 95 4.49 -6.81 7.84
CA ARG A 95 5.95 -7.09 7.79
C ARG A 95 6.74 -6.02 7.05
N SER A 96 6.11 -5.27 6.14
CA SER A 96 6.78 -4.21 5.37
C SER A 96 6.67 -2.81 6.00
N VAL A 97 5.85 -2.65 7.06
CA VAL A 97 5.51 -1.35 7.64
C VAL A 97 6.74 -0.61 8.16
N ASP A 98 7.64 -1.29 8.86
CA ASP A 98 8.81 -0.64 9.47
C ASP A 98 9.76 -0.09 8.40
N ALA A 99 10.06 -0.89 7.38
CA ALA A 99 10.90 -0.44 6.25
C ALA A 99 10.24 0.72 5.48
N ARG A 100 8.91 0.70 5.32
CA ARG A 100 8.17 1.79 4.67
C ARG A 100 8.20 3.07 5.50
N ARG A 101 7.98 2.96 6.82
CA ARG A 101 8.05 4.10 7.75
C ARG A 101 9.44 4.74 7.76
N ALA A 102 10.50 3.93 7.79
CA ALA A 102 11.87 4.42 7.72
C ALA A 102 12.13 5.20 6.41
N ALA A 103 11.73 4.66 5.26
CA ALA A 103 11.89 5.36 3.97
C ALA A 103 11.11 6.68 3.91
N PHE A 104 9.91 6.72 4.48
CA PHE A 104 9.08 7.93 4.52
C PHE A 104 9.70 8.98 5.46
N HIS A 105 10.16 8.56 6.64
CA HIS A 105 10.89 9.40 7.57
C HIS A 105 12.13 10.02 6.90
N ASP A 106 12.94 9.20 6.21
CA ASP A 106 14.14 9.68 5.52
C ASP A 106 13.84 10.75 4.46
N CYS A 107 12.70 10.63 3.75
CA CYS A 107 12.25 11.63 2.79
C CYS A 107 11.72 12.91 3.45
N LEU A 108 11.16 12.81 4.65
CA LEU A 108 10.48 13.91 5.35
C LEU A 108 11.36 14.66 6.35
N LYS A 109 12.45 14.06 6.84
CA LYS A 109 13.25 14.55 7.99
C LYS A 109 13.65 16.03 7.88
N ASP A 110 14.13 16.47 6.72
CA ASP A 110 14.55 17.87 6.51
C ASP A 110 13.36 18.85 6.51
N ARG A 111 12.14 18.36 6.23
CA ARG A 111 10.91 19.16 6.26
C ARG A 111 10.29 19.26 7.65
N ILE A 112 10.55 18.29 8.51
CA ILE A 112 10.01 18.25 9.88
C ILE A 112 11.03 18.66 10.95
N GLU A 113 12.28 18.98 10.59
CA GLU A 113 13.36 19.36 11.52
C GLU A 113 13.01 20.52 12.48
N GLY A 114 12.14 21.44 12.04
CA GLY A 114 11.66 22.57 12.85
C GLY A 114 10.29 22.37 13.51
N ALA A 115 9.63 21.24 13.29
CA ALA A 115 8.30 20.96 13.84
C ALA A 115 8.38 20.46 15.28
N SER A 116 7.27 20.58 16.02
CA SER A 116 7.15 19.86 17.29
C SER A 116 7.19 18.35 17.04
N ALA A 117 7.64 17.56 18.02
CA ALA A 117 7.64 16.09 17.90
C ALA A 117 6.24 15.52 17.62
N GLU A 118 5.20 16.17 18.15
CA GLU A 118 3.81 15.80 17.92
C GLU A 118 3.39 16.06 16.48
N ASP A 119 3.74 17.22 15.92
CA ASP A 119 3.37 17.58 14.55
C ASP A 119 4.17 16.77 13.51
N ALA A 120 5.45 16.52 13.77
CA ALA A 120 6.28 15.62 12.98
C ALA A 120 5.62 14.23 12.87
N ALA A 121 5.23 13.64 14.01
CA ALA A 121 4.58 12.34 14.06
C ALA A 121 3.22 12.34 13.32
N LYS A 122 2.42 13.41 13.44
CA LYS A 122 1.16 13.56 12.70
C LYS A 122 1.40 13.58 11.19
N ILE A 123 2.37 14.36 10.71
CA ILE A 123 2.70 14.45 9.29
C ILE A 123 3.11 13.07 8.76
N GLU A 124 4.03 12.38 9.42
CA GLU A 124 4.48 11.05 8.99
C GLU A 124 3.32 10.05 8.92
N ALA A 125 2.46 10.03 9.95
CA ALA A 125 1.30 9.16 9.98
C ALA A 125 0.31 9.46 8.85
N LEU A 126 0.02 10.73 8.59
CA LEU A 126 -0.90 11.16 7.54
C LEU A 126 -0.33 10.87 6.15
N VAL A 127 0.97 11.11 5.92
CA VAL A 127 1.61 10.77 4.64
C VAL A 127 1.60 9.25 4.41
N HIS A 128 1.83 8.45 5.46
CA HIS A 128 1.71 6.99 5.37
C HIS A 128 0.28 6.55 5.03
N LEU A 129 -0.73 7.16 5.65
CA LEU A 129 -2.15 6.90 5.36
C LEU A 129 -2.49 7.27 3.92
N LEU A 130 -2.17 8.50 3.48
CA LEU A 130 -2.50 9.03 2.17
C LEU A 130 -1.83 8.24 1.05
N TYR A 131 -0.61 7.75 1.27
CA TYR A 131 0.08 6.86 0.36
C TYR A 131 -0.07 5.39 0.78
N SER A 132 -1.31 4.92 0.90
CA SER A 132 -1.62 3.52 1.22
C SER A 132 -2.66 2.92 0.28
N ALA A 133 -2.68 1.59 0.19
CA ALA A 133 -3.74 0.87 -0.52
C ALA A 133 -5.12 1.09 0.11
N SER A 134 -5.20 1.32 1.43
CA SER A 134 -6.45 1.66 2.10
C SER A 134 -6.97 3.05 1.71
N ALA A 135 -6.09 4.03 1.47
CA ALA A 135 -6.50 5.33 0.95
C ALA A 135 -7.02 5.22 -0.49
N TRP A 136 -6.35 4.45 -1.35
CA TRP A 136 -6.86 4.13 -2.69
C TRP A 136 -8.25 3.48 -2.62
N GLU A 137 -8.41 2.43 -1.82
CA GLU A 137 -9.69 1.71 -1.69
C GLU A 137 -10.80 2.64 -1.16
N THR A 138 -10.49 3.46 -0.16
CA THR A 138 -11.46 4.41 0.41
C THR A 138 -11.88 5.46 -0.62
N LEU A 139 -10.93 6.07 -1.32
CA LEU A 139 -11.23 7.06 -2.35
C LEU A 139 -12.04 6.44 -3.50
N LYS A 140 -11.73 5.20 -3.86
CA LYS A 140 -12.48 4.47 -4.88
C LYS A 140 -13.91 4.17 -4.45
N ASP A 141 -14.09 3.56 -3.28
CA ASP A 141 -15.40 3.06 -2.84
C ASP A 141 -16.31 4.16 -2.28
N TYR A 142 -15.74 5.16 -1.59
CA TYR A 142 -16.52 6.17 -0.88
C TYR A 142 -16.61 7.48 -1.66
N ALA A 143 -15.53 7.89 -2.35
CA ALA A 143 -15.55 9.08 -3.19
C ALA A 143 -15.92 8.78 -4.65
N GLY A 144 -15.95 7.51 -5.06
CA GLY A 144 -16.39 7.09 -6.38
C GLY A 144 -15.45 7.51 -7.51
N ILE A 145 -14.16 7.69 -7.22
CA ILE A 145 -13.15 8.12 -8.18
C ILE A 145 -12.18 6.99 -8.53
N ASP A 146 -11.68 6.98 -9.77
CA ASP A 146 -10.67 6.02 -10.21
C ASP A 146 -9.30 6.28 -9.58
N GLY A 147 -8.39 5.33 -9.74
CA GLY A 147 -7.02 5.37 -9.23
C GLY A 147 -6.22 6.56 -9.76
N GLN A 148 -6.52 7.06 -10.97
CA GLN A 148 -5.87 8.26 -11.49
C GLN A 148 -6.24 9.49 -10.67
N LYS A 149 -7.54 9.77 -10.54
CA LYS A 149 -8.04 10.90 -9.73
C LYS A 149 -7.71 10.74 -8.25
N ALA A 150 -7.78 9.52 -7.73
CA ALA A 150 -7.41 9.23 -6.36
C ALA A 150 -5.90 9.51 -6.12
N GLY A 151 -5.04 9.14 -7.06
CA GLY A 151 -3.60 9.39 -6.99
C GLY A 151 -3.29 10.88 -7.04
N GLU A 152 -3.95 11.63 -7.94
CA GLU A 152 -3.84 13.09 -8.01
C GLU A 152 -4.27 13.75 -6.68
N ALA A 153 -5.41 13.34 -6.12
CA ALA A 153 -5.94 13.87 -4.87
C ALA A 153 -5.02 13.57 -3.66
N ALA A 154 -4.55 12.33 -3.54
CA ALA A 154 -3.65 11.92 -2.46
C ALA A 154 -2.29 12.65 -2.55
N SER A 155 -1.71 12.75 -3.76
CA SER A 155 -0.48 13.51 -3.97
C SER A 155 -0.64 14.99 -3.63
N TRP A 156 -1.73 15.62 -4.06
CA TRP A 156 -2.01 17.02 -3.70
C TRP A 156 -2.12 17.22 -2.18
N ALA A 157 -2.76 16.29 -1.47
CA ALA A 157 -2.86 16.34 -0.01
C ALA A 157 -1.49 16.18 0.67
N ILE A 158 -0.65 15.25 0.18
CA ILE A 158 0.71 15.05 0.68
C ILE A 158 1.58 16.29 0.45
N GLU A 159 1.56 16.85 -0.77
CA GLU A 159 2.27 18.10 -1.12
C GLU A 159 1.82 19.25 -0.21
N THR A 160 0.51 19.35 0.05
CA THR A 160 -0.05 20.36 0.96
C THR A 160 0.50 20.21 2.37
N LEU A 161 0.44 19.01 2.95
CA LEU A 161 0.94 18.72 4.30
C LEU A 161 2.45 19.03 4.44
N ILE A 162 3.24 18.61 3.46
CA ILE A 162 4.69 18.88 3.40
C ILE A 162 4.98 20.38 3.36
N ASN A 163 4.14 21.16 2.68
CA ASN A 163 4.29 22.61 2.59
C ASN A 163 3.80 23.33 3.86
N THR A 164 2.73 22.83 4.52
CA THR A 164 2.24 23.44 5.77
C THR A 164 3.21 23.25 6.93
N ALA A 165 3.95 22.12 6.92
CA ALA A 165 5.05 21.85 7.86
C ALA A 165 6.13 22.95 7.89
N ARG A 166 6.23 23.77 6.84
CA ARG A 166 7.17 24.90 6.76
C ARG A 166 6.70 26.20 7.44
N GLY A 167 5.48 26.27 7.99
CA GLY A 167 5.13 27.38 8.87
C GLY A 167 3.72 27.95 8.81
N GLU A 168 2.66 27.14 8.81
CA GLU A 168 1.33 27.63 9.23
C GLU A 168 0.63 26.62 10.15
N THR A 169 0.28 27.05 11.35
CA THR A 169 -0.54 26.27 12.28
C THR A 169 -1.96 26.14 11.70
N PRO A 170 -2.59 24.96 11.69
CA PRO A 170 -4.00 24.83 11.35
C PRO A 170 -4.85 25.71 12.29
N ILE A 171 -5.75 26.47 11.67
CA ILE A 171 -6.78 27.37 12.20
C ILE A 171 -7.00 27.25 13.72
N LYS A 172 -6.64 28.31 14.47
CA LYS A 172 -7.18 28.53 15.83
C LYS A 172 -8.68 28.74 15.70
N GLU A 173 -9.47 27.78 16.18
CA GLU A 173 -10.91 27.96 16.34
C GLU A 173 -11.20 29.21 17.18
N LYS A 174 -12.21 29.98 16.75
CA LYS A 174 -12.73 31.15 17.46
C LYS A 174 -13.72 30.74 18.54
#